data_AF-A0A6N6K7G6-F1
#
_entry.id   AF-A0A6N6K7G6-F1
#
_cell.length_a   1.000
_cell.length_b   1.000
_cell.length_c   1.000
_cell.angle_alpha   90.00
_cell.angle_beta   90.00
_cell.angle_gamma   90.00
#
_symmetry.space_group_name_H-M   'P 1'
#
loop_
_entity.id
_entity.type
_entity.pdbx_description
1 polymer ?
#
loop_
_entity_poly.entity_id
_entity_poly.type
_entity_poly.pdbx_seq_one_letter_code
_entity_poly.pdbx_strand_id
1 'polypeptide(L)'
;MKLASIVVPGILVLAGCSTSPEAPVPPKIGMANPASVYCGQKGGVLVAVQTPQGVRSDCKLPGGEVIDEWALWRRDHPATGK
;
A
#
# COMPACT_ATOMS: atom_id res chain seq x y z
N MET A 1 -20.78 -73.62 1.31
CA MET A 1 -20.68 -72.94 0.00
C MET A 1 -21.99 -72.20 -0.28
N LYS A 2 -22.01 -70.88 -0.05
CA LYS A 2 -22.79 -69.86 -0.77
C LYS A 2 -22.46 -68.53 -0.09
N LEU A 3 -21.53 -67.81 -0.71
CA LEU A 3 -21.13 -66.45 -0.34
C LEU A 3 -22.32 -65.54 -0.67
N ALA A 4 -22.96 -64.98 0.34
CA ALA A 4 -23.93 -63.90 0.15
C ALA A 4 -23.23 -62.57 0.43
N SER A 5 -23.20 -61.75 -0.60
CA SER A 5 -22.39 -60.55 -0.74
C SER A 5 -22.62 -59.50 0.35
N ILE A 6 -21.50 -58.95 0.79
CA ILE A 6 -21.36 -57.81 1.70
C ILE A 6 -21.95 -56.55 1.07
N VAL A 7 -22.78 -55.80 1.80
CA VAL A 7 -22.95 -54.36 1.57
C VAL A 7 -22.88 -53.65 2.92
N VAL A 8 -21.67 -53.24 3.29
CA VAL A 8 -21.43 -52.27 4.36
C VAL A 8 -21.94 -50.92 3.86
N PRO A 9 -22.89 -50.24 4.53
CA PRO A 9 -23.17 -48.86 4.19
C PRO A 9 -21.97 -48.03 4.68
N GLY A 10 -21.06 -47.73 3.77
CA GLY A 10 -19.91 -46.88 4.02
C GLY A 10 -20.39 -45.49 4.42
N ILE A 11 -20.10 -45.10 5.67
CA ILE A 11 -20.16 -43.71 6.09
C ILE A 11 -19.05 -42.98 5.31
N LEU A 12 -19.43 -42.24 4.28
CA LEU A 12 -18.52 -41.29 3.64
C LEU A 12 -18.32 -40.12 4.60
N VAL A 13 -17.23 -40.16 5.36
CA VAL A 13 -16.70 -38.98 6.04
C VAL A 13 -16.05 -38.11 4.97
N LEU A 14 -16.74 -37.05 4.57
CA LEU A 14 -16.17 -35.98 3.74
C LEU A 14 -15.13 -35.22 4.58
N ALA A 15 -13.88 -35.67 4.56
CA ALA A 15 -12.75 -34.89 5.07
C ALA A 15 -12.51 -33.70 4.12
N GLY A 16 -12.67 -32.48 4.63
CA GLY A 16 -12.52 -31.25 3.86
C GLY A 16 -11.06 -30.84 3.66
N CYS A 17 -10.76 -30.29 2.49
CA CYS A 17 -9.61 -29.42 2.28
C CYS A 17 -10.13 -28.01 2.00
N SER A 18 -10.22 -27.18 3.04
CA SER A 18 -10.30 -25.73 2.84
C SER A 18 -8.89 -25.24 2.52
N THR A 19 -8.50 -25.31 1.24
CA THR A 19 -7.40 -24.47 0.76
C THR A 19 -7.97 -23.07 0.64
N SER A 20 -7.79 -22.25 1.68
CA SER A 20 -7.96 -20.81 1.50
C SER A 20 -6.99 -20.42 0.38
N PRO A 21 -7.45 -19.83 -0.74
CA PRO A 21 -6.50 -19.23 -1.66
C PRO A 21 -5.71 -18.20 -0.87
N GLU A 22 -4.40 -18.43 -0.73
CA GLU A 22 -3.47 -17.43 -0.24
C GLU A 22 -3.69 -16.20 -1.13
N ALA A 23 -4.25 -15.13 -0.55
CA ALA A 23 -4.47 -13.91 -1.30
C ALA A 23 -3.10 -13.47 -1.83
N PRO A 24 -2.98 -13.05 -3.11
CA PRO A 24 -1.73 -12.53 -3.62
C PRO A 24 -1.23 -11.44 -2.68
N VAL A 25 0.02 -11.58 -2.22
CA VAL A 25 0.67 -10.53 -1.43
C VAL A 25 0.49 -9.22 -2.19
N PRO A 26 -0.12 -8.19 -1.59
CA PRO A 26 -0.37 -6.95 -2.28
C PRO A 26 0.95 -6.43 -2.84
N PRO A 27 0.95 -5.92 -4.09
CA PRO A 27 2.16 -5.42 -4.70
C PRO A 27 2.77 -4.38 -3.76
N LYS A 28 4.09 -4.45 -3.59
CA LYS A 28 4.83 -3.44 -2.82
C LYS A 28 4.51 -2.09 -3.47
N ILE A 29 3.74 -1.26 -2.75
CA ILE A 29 3.49 0.13 -3.14
C ILE A 29 4.86 0.77 -3.38
N GLY A 30 5.00 1.49 -4.51
CA GLY A 30 6.30 1.91 -5.05
C GLY A 30 7.18 2.72 -4.10
N MET A 31 8.38 3.10 -4.58
CA MET A 31 9.29 3.95 -3.81
C MET A 31 8.56 5.18 -3.24
N ALA A 32 8.85 5.54 -1.99
CA ALA A 32 8.27 6.71 -1.38
C ALA A 32 8.57 7.97 -2.20
N ASN A 33 7.61 8.88 -2.29
CA ASN A 33 7.82 10.18 -2.94
C ASN A 33 8.88 10.97 -2.15
N PRO A 34 10.02 11.36 -2.77
CA PRO A 34 11.10 12.04 -2.07
C PRO A 34 10.66 13.38 -1.48
N ALA A 35 9.80 14.13 -2.17
CA ALA A 35 9.27 15.40 -1.68
C ALA A 35 8.40 15.20 -0.42
N SER A 36 7.56 14.17 -0.43
CA SER A 36 6.72 13.79 0.72
C SER A 36 7.57 13.38 1.93
N VAL A 37 8.60 12.55 1.71
CA VAL A 37 9.55 12.14 2.75
C VAL A 37 10.27 13.35 3.33
N TYR A 38 10.69 14.28 2.47
CA TYR A 38 11.40 15.47 2.89
C TYR A 38 10.56 16.42 3.73
N CYS A 39 9.27 16.57 3.41
CA CYS A 39 8.35 17.32 4.26
C CYS A 39 8.40 16.80 5.71
N GLY A 40 8.34 15.48 5.90
CA GLY A 40 8.47 14.85 7.21
C GLY A 40 9.83 15.07 7.87
N GLN A 41 10.92 15.01 7.09
CA GLN A 41 12.28 15.31 7.59
C GLN A 41 12.43 16.76 8.09
N LYS A 42 11.68 17.71 7.51
CA LYS A 42 11.62 19.11 7.97
C LYS A 42 10.68 19.31 9.17
N GLY A 43 10.13 18.24 9.73
CA GLY A 43 9.12 18.28 10.80
C GLY A 43 7.76 18.77 10.30
N GLY A 44 7.54 18.81 8.99
CA GLY A 44 6.30 19.23 8.39
C GLY A 44 5.27 18.12 8.29
N VAL A 45 4.03 18.52 7.99
CA VAL A 45 2.89 17.63 7.77
C VAL A 45 2.38 17.81 6.35
N LEU A 46 2.18 16.71 5.64
CA LEU A 46 1.58 16.73 4.30
C LEU A 46 0.07 17.01 4.39
N VAL A 47 -0.39 17.89 3.51
CA VAL A 47 -1.79 18.28 3.37
C VAL A 47 -2.20 18.05 1.93
N ALA A 48 -3.18 17.18 1.71
CA ALA A 48 -3.76 16.97 0.40
C ALA A 48 -4.59 18.20 -0.02
N VAL A 49 -4.30 18.73 -1.21
CA VAL A 49 -4.97 19.89 -1.79
C VAL A 49 -5.65 19.47 -3.08
N GLN A 50 -6.97 19.59 -3.11
CA GLN A 50 -7.76 19.38 -4.33
C GLN A 50 -7.57 20.55 -5.29
N THR A 51 -7.21 20.25 -6.53
CA THR A 51 -7.09 21.20 -7.63
C THR A 51 -7.94 20.73 -8.80
N PRO A 52 -8.23 21.61 -9.79
CA PRO A 52 -8.87 21.19 -11.04
C PRO A 52 -8.07 20.14 -11.83
N GLN A 53 -6.77 20.02 -11.59
CA GLN A 53 -5.87 19.08 -12.27
C GLN A 53 -5.70 17.75 -11.51
N GLY A 54 -6.24 17.63 -10.30
CA GLY A 54 -6.11 16.44 -9.47
C GLY A 54 -5.88 16.79 -8.00
N VAL A 55 -5.22 15.90 -7.26
CA VAL A 55 -4.79 16.15 -5.88
C VAL A 55 -3.28 16.36 -5.88
N ARG A 56 -2.83 17.45 -5.26
CA ARG A 56 -1.41 17.67 -4.93
C ARG A 56 -1.21 17.62 -3.42
N SER A 57 0.03 17.57 -2.98
CA SER A 57 0.38 17.66 -1.55
C SER A 57 1.15 18.94 -1.27
N ASP A 58 0.67 19.72 -0.32
CA ASP A 58 1.40 20.84 0.27
C ASP A 58 2.04 20.37 1.58
N CYS A 59 3.21 20.92 1.93
CA CYS A 59 3.88 20.71 3.20
C CYS A 59 3.63 21.88 4.15
N LYS A 60 3.00 21.61 5.29
CA LYS A 60 2.87 22.57 6.39
C LYS A 60 4.05 22.41 7.35
N LEU A 61 4.96 23.39 7.35
CA LEU A 61 6.17 23.39 8.18
C LEU A 61 5.90 23.90 9.61
N PRO A 62 6.75 23.56 10.60
CA PRO A 62 6.60 24.02 11.99
C PRO A 62 6.57 25.55 12.16
N GLY A 63 7.24 26.28 11.27
CA GLY A 63 7.24 27.75 11.25
C GLY A 63 5.96 28.38 10.69
N GLY A 64 4.97 27.57 10.30
CA GLY A 64 3.71 28.04 9.73
C GLY A 64 3.72 28.24 8.21
N GLU A 65 4.88 28.13 7.56
CA GLU A 65 4.96 28.12 6.09
C GLU A 65 4.18 26.93 5.53
N VAL A 66 3.36 27.19 4.50
CA VAL A 66 2.70 26.16 3.69
C VAL A 66 3.19 26.32 2.26
N ILE A 67 3.78 25.25 1.72
CA ILE A 67 4.44 25.26 0.41
C ILE A 67 4.21 23.94 -0.31
N ASP A 68 4.03 23.95 -1.63
CA ASP A 68 3.97 22.72 -2.45
C ASP A 68 5.17 21.80 -2.16
N GLU A 69 4.95 20.49 -1.99
CA GLU A 69 6.01 19.57 -1.55
C GLU A 69 7.20 19.53 -2.52
N TRP A 70 6.95 19.66 -3.83
CA TRP A 70 7.99 19.66 -4.85
C TRP A 70 8.71 21.00 -4.97
N ALA A 71 8.02 22.10 -4.65
CA ALA A 71 8.64 23.41 -4.50
C ALA A 71 9.62 23.41 -3.30
N LEU A 72 9.21 22.86 -2.16
CA LEU A 72 10.10 22.67 -1.01
C LEU A 72 11.32 21.80 -1.35
N TRP A 73 11.09 20.64 -1.98
CA TRP A 73 12.16 19.73 -2.37
C TRP A 73 13.19 20.42 -3.28
N ARG A 74 12.74 21.08 -4.35
CA ARG A 74 13.63 21.76 -5.31
C ARG A 74 14.34 22.98 -4.73
N ARG A 75 13.71 23.70 -3.81
CA ARG A 75 14.34 24.83 -3.09
C ARG A 75 15.56 24.37 -2.32
N ASP A 76 15.44 23.25 -1.61
CA ASP A 76 16.48 22.74 -0.71
C ASP A 76 17.42 21.73 -1.42
N HIS A 77 17.06 21.26 -2.63
CA HIS A 77 17.87 20.42 -3.52
C HIS A 77 18.02 21.08 -4.91
N PRO A 78 18.71 22.22 -5.01
CA PRO A 78 18.95 22.84 -6.30
C PRO A 78 19.75 21.87 -7.18
N ALA A 79 19.30 21.68 -8.42
CA ALA A 79 20.12 20.99 -9.39
C ALA A 79 21.42 21.80 -9.54
N THR A 80 22.56 21.21 -9.19
CA THR A 80 23.87 21.81 -9.48
C THR A 80 23.97 21.87 -10.99
N GLY A 81 23.69 23.05 -11.55
CA GLY A 81 23.90 23.33 -12.97
C GLY A 81 25.37 23.11 -13.28
N LYS A 82 25.63 22.37 -14.36
CA LYS A 82 26.91 22.46 -15.07
C LYS A 82 27.05 23.84 -15.68
#